data_AF-A0A838MR49-F1
#
_entry.id   AF-A0A838MR49-F1
#
_cell.length_a   1.000
_cell.length_b   1.000
_cell.length_c   1.000
_cell.angle_alpha   90.00
_cell.angle_beta   90.00
_cell.angle_gamma   90.00
#
_symmetry.space_group_name_H-M   'P 1'
#
loop_
_entity.id
_entity.type
_entity.pdbx_description
1 polymer ?
#
loop_
_entity_poly.entity_id
_entity_poly.type
_entity_poly.pdbx_seq_one_letter_code
_entity_poly.pdbx_strand_id
1 'polypeptide(L)'
;MPRPRKPASPFRYFHSSPELIREVVMLYVRFPLSLRNVEDLLFERGYDLCHETVRLWWNRFGPLFAADIRRRRVSRMRGFR
;
A
#
# COMPACT_ATOMS: atom_id res chain seq x y z
N MET A 1 20.97 -28.05 9.06
CA MET A 1 20.85 -26.58 9.06
C MET A 1 19.39 -26.19 9.19
N PRO A 2 19.00 -25.28 10.11
CA PRO A 2 17.62 -24.79 10.17
C PRO A 2 17.32 -23.97 8.92
N ARG A 3 16.18 -24.23 8.25
CA ARG A 3 15.73 -23.42 7.12
C ARG A 3 15.43 -21.98 7.59
N PRO A 4 15.87 -20.94 6.87
CA PRO A 4 15.47 -19.57 7.19
C PRO A 4 13.95 -19.48 7.13
N ARG A 5 13.33 -19.02 8.24
CA ARG A 5 11.88 -18.80 8.28
C ARG A 5 11.54 -17.69 7.28
N LYS A 6 10.59 -17.94 6.38
CA LYS A 6 10.05 -16.89 5.51
C LYS A 6 9.53 -15.76 6.40
N PRO A 7 9.88 -14.49 6.14
CA PRO A 7 9.30 -13.38 6.88
C PRO A 7 7.78 -13.40 6.71
N ALA A 8 7.06 -13.09 7.79
CA ALA A 8 5.60 -13.05 7.75
C ALA A 8 5.13 -12.01 6.72
N SER A 9 3.99 -12.27 6.08
CA SER A 9 3.36 -11.30 5.18
C SER A 9 3.18 -9.95 5.90
N PRO A 10 3.53 -8.81 5.28
CA PRO A 10 3.27 -7.48 5.85
C PRO A 10 1.78 -7.23 6.13
N PHE A 11 0.91 -7.94 5.41
CA PHE A 11 -0.54 -7.88 5.51
C PHE A 11 -1.12 -8.89 6.51
N ARG A 12 -0.27 -9.59 7.28
CA ARG A 12 -0.75 -10.49 8.33
C ARG A 12 -1.61 -9.70 9.32
N TYR A 13 -2.74 -10.30 9.70
CA TYR A 13 -3.77 -9.73 10.59
C TYR A 13 -4.67 -8.65 9.98
N PHE A 14 -4.59 -8.40 8.67
CA PHE A 14 -5.60 -7.61 7.98
C PHE A 14 -6.68 -8.52 7.41
N HIS A 15 -7.94 -8.11 7.57
CA HIS A 15 -9.08 -8.77 6.95
C HIS A 15 -9.30 -8.27 5.52
N SER A 16 -8.71 -7.12 5.18
CA SER A 16 -8.72 -6.52 3.84
C SER A 16 -7.68 -7.18 2.93
N SER A 17 -7.98 -7.25 1.63
CA SER A 17 -7.05 -7.77 0.65
C SER A 17 -5.80 -6.87 0.52
N PRO A 18 -4.60 -7.46 0.31
CA PRO A 18 -3.40 -6.69 0.01
C PRO A 18 -3.55 -5.73 -1.18
N GLU A 19 -4.35 -6.13 -2.18
CA GLU A 19 -4.66 -5.36 -3.37
C GLU A 19 -5.43 -4.08 -3.01
N LEU A 20 -6.47 -4.19 -2.17
CA LEU A 20 -7.24 -3.04 -1.69
C LEU A 20 -6.37 -2.09 -0.88
N ILE A 21 -5.58 -2.62 0.06
CA ILE A 21 -4.66 -1.81 0.88
C ILE A 21 -3.68 -1.04 -0.01
N ARG A 22 -3.13 -1.72 -1.03
CA ARG A 22 -2.22 -1.09 -1.99
C ARG A 22 -2.92 0.00 -2.79
N GLU A 23 -4.12 -0.26 -3.28
CA GLU A 23 -4.87 0.71 -4.08
C GLU A 23 -5.16 1.99 -3.28
N VAL A 24 -5.71 1.84 -2.07
CA VAL A 24 -6.02 2.96 -1.17
C VAL A 24 -4.79 3.80 -0.87
N VAL A 25 -3.69 3.16 -0.45
CA VAL A 25 -2.46 3.88 -0.11
C VAL A 25 -1.86 4.55 -1.35
N MET A 26 -1.89 3.89 -2.51
CA MET A 26 -1.38 4.49 -3.74
C MET A 26 -2.25 5.66 -4.23
N LEU A 27 -3.56 5.62 -3.99
CA LEU A 27 -4.49 6.68 -4.37
C LEU A 27 -4.20 7.95 -3.53
N TYR A 28 -4.00 7.79 -2.22
CA TYR A 28 -3.57 8.89 -1.34
C TYR A 28 -2.19 9.46 -1.70
N VAL A 29 -1.23 8.61 -2.11
CA VAL A 29 0.14 9.06 -2.43
C VAL A 29 0.25 9.71 -3.80
N ARG A 30 -0.50 9.24 -4.80
CA ARG A 30 -0.35 9.67 -6.19
C ARG A 30 -1.14 10.92 -6.53
N PHE A 31 -2.24 11.16 -5.82
CA PHE A 31 -3.14 12.25 -6.11
C PHE A 31 -3.22 13.19 -4.89
N PRO A 32 -3.32 14.51 -5.10
CA PRO A 32 -3.46 15.48 -4.02
C PRO A 32 -4.90 15.45 -3.45
N LEU A 33 -5.30 14.30 -2.91
CA LEU A 33 -6.63 14.06 -2.36
C LEU A 33 -6.59 14.19 -0.84
N SER A 34 -7.65 14.79 -0.29
CA SER A 34 -7.89 14.71 1.15
C SER A 34 -8.23 13.26 1.55
N LEU A 35 -8.00 12.87 2.81
CA LEU A 35 -8.37 11.53 3.26
C LEU A 35 -9.89 11.26 3.11
N ARG A 36 -10.73 12.30 3.23
CA ARG A 36 -12.18 12.20 3.02
C ARG A 36 -12.52 11.94 1.56
N ASN A 37 -11.84 12.62 0.63
CA ASN A 37 -12.03 12.35 -0.81
C ASN A 37 -11.66 10.91 -1.15
N VAL A 38 -10.65 10.34 -0.49
CA VAL A 38 -10.28 8.92 -0.67
C VAL A 38 -11.38 8.00 -0.14
N GLU A 39 -11.92 8.28 1.04
CA GLU A 39 -13.08 7.57 1.61
C GLU A 39 -14.28 7.62 0.67
N ASP A 40 -14.65 8.80 0.15
CA ASP A 40 -15.78 8.95 -0.79
C ASP A 40 -15.56 8.13 -2.07
N LEU A 41 -14.35 8.16 -2.65
CA LEU A 41 -14.03 7.37 -3.85
C LEU A 41 -14.06 5.87 -3.61
N LEU A 42 -13.75 5.42 -2.39
CA LEU A 42 -13.82 4.02 -2.02
C LEU A 42 -15.27 3.60 -1.81
N PHE A 43 -16.08 4.47 -1.22
CA PHE A 43 -17.51 4.27 -1.07
C PHE A 43 -18.22 4.11 -2.43
N GLU A 44 -17.91 4.98 -3.40
CA GLU A 44 -18.41 4.85 -4.79
C GLU A 44 -18.02 3.52 -5.46
N ARG A 45 -16.94 2.88 -4.99
CA ARG A 45 -16.49 1.56 -5.46
C ARG A 45 -17.06 0.40 -4.65
N GLY A 46 -17.94 0.68 -3.69
CA GLY A 46 -18.56 -0.31 -2.80
C GLY A 46 -17.72 -0.71 -1.60
N TYR A 47 -16.66 0.03 -1.27
CA TYR A 47 -15.84 -0.20 -0.08
C TYR A 47 -16.21 0.78 1.04
N ASP A 48 -16.73 0.25 2.14
CA ASP A 48 -17.01 1.03 3.35
C ASP A 48 -15.74 1.12 4.22
N LEU A 49 -14.99 2.20 4.05
CA LEU A 49 -13.72 2.45 4.75
C LEU A 49 -13.62 3.91 5.21
N CYS A 50 -13.47 4.12 6.51
CA CYS A 50 -13.26 5.46 7.05
C CYS A 50 -11.88 6.04 6.69
N HIS A 51 -11.78 7.36 6.55
CA HIS A 51 -10.53 8.08 6.33
C HIS A 51 -9.41 7.78 7.34
N GLU A 52 -9.76 7.45 8.60
CA GLU A 52 -8.77 7.01 9.60
C GLU A 52 -8.13 5.66 9.26
N THR A 53 -8.86 4.75 8.60
CA THR A 53 -8.31 3.50 8.07
C THR A 53 -7.28 3.78 6.98
N VAL A 54 -7.58 4.72 6.08
CA VAL A 54 -6.65 5.19 5.05
C VAL A 54 -5.37 5.74 5.70
N ARG A 55 -5.51 6.58 6.72
CA ARG A 55 -4.40 7.15 7.49
C ARG A 55 -3.54 6.07 8.14
N LEU A 56 -4.16 5.08 8.78
CA LEU A 56 -3.48 3.97 9.44
C LEU A 56 -2.70 3.11 8.43
N TRP A 57 -3.31 2.81 7.28
CA TRP A 57 -2.64 2.05 6.22
C TRP A 57 -1.48 2.83 5.61
N TRP A 58 -1.63 4.13 5.35
CA TRP A 58 -0.53 4.97 4.90
C TRP A 58 0.65 4.94 5.87
N ASN A 59 0.41 5.16 7.16
CA ASN A 59 1.47 5.17 8.18
C ASN A 59 2.20 3.83 8.28
N ARG A 60 1.49 2.72 8.10
CA ARG A 60 2.07 1.37 8.20
C ARG A 60 2.76 0.91 6.93
N PHE A 61 2.16 1.12 5.76
CA PHE A 61 2.60 0.56 4.48
C PHE A 61 3.35 1.55 3.60
N GLY A 62 3.30 2.84 3.88
CA GLY A 62 4.00 3.89 3.13
C GLY A 62 5.49 3.58 2.92
N PRO A 63 6.27 3.27 3.98
CA PRO A 63 7.68 2.92 3.84
C PRO A 63 7.92 1.65 3.00
N LEU A 64 7.04 0.65 3.13
CA LEU A 64 7.11 -0.60 2.37
C LEU A 64 6.93 -0.33 0.87
N PHE A 65 5.89 0.42 0.49
CA PHE A 65 5.62 0.75 -0.90
C PHE A 65 6.67 1.70 -1.49
N ALA A 66 7.15 2.67 -0.72
CA ALA A 66 8.24 3.55 -1.16
C ALA A 66 9.54 2.76 -1.43
N ALA A 67 9.88 1.79 -0.58
CA ALA A 67 11.00 0.88 -0.82
C ALA A 67 10.80 0.05 -2.09
N ASP A 68 9.59 -0.49 -2.31
CA ASP A 68 9.30 -1.28 -3.50
C ASP A 68 9.38 -0.46 -4.80
N ILE A 69 8.80 0.75 -4.82
CA ILE A 69 8.88 1.68 -5.95
C ILE A 69 10.34 2.02 -6.27
N ARG A 70 11.15 2.32 -5.24
CA ARG A 70 12.57 2.60 -5.40
C ARG A 70 13.34 1.41 -5.95
N ARG A 71 13.10 0.19 -5.44
CA ARG A 71 13.72 -1.04 -5.98
C ARG A 71 13.38 -1.25 -7.45
N ARG A 72 12.11 -1.10 -7.82
CA ARG A 72 11.66 -1.21 -9.22
C ARG A 72 12.34 -0.17 -10.11
N ARG A 73 12.45 1.09 -9.65
CA ARG A 73 13.14 2.16 -10.38
C ARG A 73 14.62 1.82 -10.62
N VAL A 74 15.34 1.36 -9.59
CA VAL A 74 16.74 0.95 -9.71
C VAL A 74 16.91 -0.24 -10.64
N SER A 75 16.07 -1.27 -10.50
CA SER A 75 16.10 -2.44 -11.39
C SER A 75 15.87 -2.05 -12.84
N ARG A 76 14.91 -1.14 -13.11
CA ARG A 76 14.65 -0.63 -14.45
C ARG A 76 15.87 0.09 -15.04
N MET A 77 16.53 0.96 -14.25
CA MET A 77 17.76 1.65 -14.69
C MET A 77 18.91 0.68 -14.98
N ARG A 78 19.03 -0.41 -14.21
CA ARG A 78 20.06 -1.43 -14.43
C ARG A 78 19.82 -2.27 -15.68
N GLY A 79 18.57 -2.52 -16.06
CA GLY A 79 18.24 -3.24 -17.30
C GLY A 79 18.39 -2.41 -18.59
N PHE A 80 18.62 -1.10 -18.46
CA PHE A 80 18.99 -0.22 -19.59
C PHE A 80 20.51 -0.10 -19.78
N ARG A 81 21.31 -0.79 -18.97
CA ARG A 81 22.78 -0.84 -19.06
C ARG A 81 23.22 -2.20 -19.56
#